data_AF-A0AA44Z5T7-F1
#
_entry.id   AF-A0AA44Z5T7-F1
#
_cell.length_a   1.000
_cell.length_b   1.000
_cell.length_c   1.000
_cell.angle_alpha   90.00
_cell.angle_beta   90.00
_cell.angle_gamma   90.00
#
_symmetry.space_group_name_H-M   'P 1'
#
loop_
_entity.id
_entity.type
_entity.pdbx_description
1 polymer ?
#
loop_
_entity_poly.entity_id
_entity_poly.type
_entity_poly.pdbx_seq_one_letter_code
_entity_poly.pdbx_strand_id
1 'polypeptide(L)'
;YFGGYANATNDELLAFLKTPYGILAIVILSLLALFLIFTEFAVLIIISYFAHKRQKVKLRPILYKTVTYLPTLFTYCLPGFILYAVVLLPLLNLGYETALIPQIQIPNFITGELFKTTMGQVGYYTFFAVVAYLNLRWIFVLPIVVLEQKPFRTAARKSATLVKESFFKVLFFLVGFFISIGIVYGVFFGMYLLCLWGMYEFTNPQGTFA
;
A
#
# COMPACT_ATOMS: atom_id res chain seq x y z
N TYR A 1 -22.58 23.86 26.96
CA TYR A 1 -21.39 24.33 26.24
C TYR A 1 -20.58 23.11 25.83
N PHE A 2 -20.88 22.55 24.65
CA PHE A 2 -20.21 21.39 24.09
C PHE A 2 -19.39 21.87 22.89
N GLY A 3 -18.06 21.76 22.96
CA GLY A 3 -17.15 21.98 21.83
C GLY A 3 -16.52 23.37 21.75
N GLY A 4 -15.73 23.75 22.75
CA GLY A 4 -14.81 24.89 22.66
C GLY A 4 -13.41 24.42 22.28
N TYR A 5 -13.14 24.31 20.98
CA TYR A 5 -11.76 24.28 20.45
C TYR A 5 -11.76 25.22 19.24
N ALA A 6 -11.23 26.42 19.45
CA ALA A 6 -11.28 27.50 18.47
C ALA A 6 -10.16 27.40 17.42
N ASN A 7 -9.12 26.59 17.64
CA ASN A 7 -8.00 26.44 16.72
C ASN A 7 -7.52 24.98 16.69
N ALA A 8 -7.42 24.37 15.51
CA ALA A 8 -6.81 23.05 15.34
C ALA A 8 -5.27 23.15 15.38
N THR A 9 -4.72 23.58 16.52
CA THR A 9 -3.28 23.63 16.76
C THR A 9 -2.79 22.20 17.07
N ASN A 10 -1.57 21.83 16.65
CA ASN A 10 -1.03 20.46 16.83
C ASN A 10 -1.09 19.96 18.29
N ASP A 11 -0.92 20.87 19.25
CA ASP A 11 -0.97 20.55 20.69
C ASP A 11 -2.39 20.26 21.19
N GLU A 12 -3.41 20.96 20.66
CA GLU A 12 -4.81 20.73 21.00
C GLU A 12 -5.31 19.40 20.40
N LEU A 13 -4.85 19.06 19.19
CA LEU A 13 -5.09 17.75 18.59
C LEU A 13 -4.45 16.64 19.43
N LEU A 14 -3.17 16.76 19.79
CA LEU A 14 -2.48 15.78 20.64
C LEU A 14 -3.14 15.63 22.01
N ALA A 15 -3.62 16.73 22.61
CA ALA A 15 -4.38 16.70 23.85
C ALA A 15 -5.72 15.97 23.68
N PHE A 16 -6.45 16.24 22.59
CA PHE A 16 -7.69 15.54 22.25
C PHE A 16 -7.46 14.03 22.06
N LEU A 17 -6.40 13.61 21.38
CA LEU A 17 -6.09 12.19 21.16
C LEU A 17 -5.82 11.40 22.45
N LYS A 18 -5.43 12.06 23.55
CA LYS A 18 -5.25 11.42 24.86
C LYS A 18 -6.56 11.27 25.64
N THR A 19 -7.64 11.93 25.21
CA THR A 19 -8.95 11.79 25.84
C THR A 19 -9.61 10.47 25.42
N PRO A 20 -10.49 9.87 26.25
CA PRO A 20 -11.21 8.65 25.86
C PRO A 20 -12.02 8.82 24.56
N TYR A 21 -12.56 10.02 24.32
CA TYR A 21 -13.27 10.35 23.08
C TYR A 21 -12.35 10.41 21.87
N GLY A 22 -11.13 10.96 22.03
CA GLY A 22 -10.13 10.99 20.95
C GLY A 22 -9.60 9.61 20.61
N ILE A 23 -9.35 8.76 21.60
CA ILE A 23 -8.98 7.35 21.38
C ILE A 23 -10.10 6.63 20.62
N LEU A 24 -11.35 6.79 21.06
CA LEU A 24 -12.51 6.20 20.39
C LEU A 24 -12.61 6.69 18.94
N ALA A 25 -12.40 7.99 18.70
CA ALA A 25 -12.40 8.57 17.36
C ALA A 25 -11.31 7.96 16.46
N ILE A 26 -10.07 7.81 16.96
CA ILE A 26 -8.99 7.13 16.21
C ILE A 26 -9.37 5.70 15.87
N VAL A 27 -9.91 4.95 16.85
CA VAL A 27 -10.31 3.55 16.63
C VAL A 27 -11.39 3.47 15.55
N ILE A 28 -12.41 4.31 15.61
CA ILE A 28 -13.48 4.33 14.60
C ILE A 28 -12.94 4.73 13.23
N LEU A 29 -12.14 5.80 13.15
CA LEU A 29 -11.57 6.27 11.89
C LEU A 29 -10.63 5.24 11.26
N SER A 30 -9.79 4.59 12.06
CA SER A 30 -8.88 3.55 11.58
C SER A 30 -9.63 2.31 11.08
N LEU A 31 -10.69 1.88 11.77
CA LEU A 31 -11.56 0.80 11.31
C LEU A 31 -12.27 1.16 9.99
N LEU A 32 -12.76 2.40 9.87
CA LEU A 32 -13.40 2.90 8.65
C LEU A 32 -12.40 2.95 7.49
N ALA A 33 -11.19 3.48 7.71
CA ALA A 33 -10.14 3.52 6.71
C ALA A 33 -9.75 2.11 6.26
N LEU A 34 -9.57 1.18 7.21
CA LEU A 34 -9.26 -0.22 6.91
C LEU A 34 -10.37 -0.87 6.06
N PHE A 35 -11.64 -0.59 6.38
CA PHE A 35 -12.78 -1.07 5.60
C PHE A 35 -12.78 -0.51 4.16
N LEU A 36 -12.51 0.77 3.98
CA LEU A 36 -12.44 1.40 2.66
C LEU A 36 -11.29 0.85 1.83
N ILE A 37 -10.09 0.72 2.41
CA ILE A 37 -8.91 0.14 1.75
C ILE A 37 -9.20 -1.30 1.33
N PHE A 38 -9.79 -2.10 2.23
CA PHE A 38 -10.18 -3.48 1.90
C PHE A 38 -11.15 -3.53 0.72
N THR A 39 -12.13 -2.62 0.70
CA THR A 39 -13.12 -2.51 -0.38
C THR A 39 -12.48 -2.17 -1.71
N GLU A 40 -11.59 -1.19 -1.71
CA GLU A 40 -10.86 -0.76 -2.91
C GLU A 40 -10.07 -1.94 -3.52
N PHE A 41 -9.26 -2.62 -2.70
CA PHE A 41 -8.51 -3.79 -3.16
C PHE A 41 -9.42 -4.92 -3.64
N ALA A 42 -10.52 -5.20 -2.93
CA ALA A 42 -11.46 -6.24 -3.34
C ALA A 42 -12.09 -5.95 -4.71
N VAL A 43 -12.52 -4.72 -4.95
CA VAL A 43 -13.08 -4.29 -6.23
C VAL A 43 -12.03 -4.43 -7.34
N LEU A 44 -10.80 -3.96 -7.12
CA LEU A 44 -9.70 -4.08 -8.09
C LEU A 44 -9.39 -5.54 -8.45
N ILE A 45 -9.31 -6.43 -7.45
CA ILE A 45 -9.07 -7.86 -7.65
C ILE A 45 -10.17 -8.49 -8.51
N ILE A 46 -11.42 -8.16 -8.23
CA ILE A 46 -12.57 -8.72 -8.93
C ILE A 46 -12.61 -8.24 -10.38
N ILE A 47 -12.42 -6.94 -10.61
CA ILE A 47 -12.32 -6.36 -11.95
C ILE A 47 -11.19 -7.05 -12.73
N SER A 48 -10.02 -7.23 -12.13
CA SER A 48 -8.88 -7.91 -12.73
C SER A 48 -9.18 -9.36 -13.09
N TYR A 49 -9.79 -10.13 -12.19
CA TYR A 49 -10.19 -11.51 -12.42
C TYR A 49 -11.15 -11.65 -13.62
N PHE A 50 -12.13 -10.76 -13.69
CA PHE A 50 -13.12 -10.76 -14.77
C PHE A 50 -12.54 -10.28 -16.12
N ALA A 51 -11.65 -9.28 -16.10
CA ALA A 51 -10.92 -8.84 -17.28
C ALA A 51 -10.09 -9.98 -17.88
N HIS A 52 -9.45 -10.79 -17.03
CA HIS A 52 -8.68 -11.95 -17.48
C HIS A 52 -9.54 -13.02 -18.18
N LYS A 53 -10.78 -13.24 -17.74
CA LYS A 53 -11.70 -14.22 -18.36
C LYS A 53 -12.37 -13.77 -19.66
N ARG A 54 -12.06 -12.56 -20.17
CA ARG A 54 -12.66 -11.97 -21.41
C ARG A 54 -14.19 -12.05 -21.48
N GLN A 55 -14.87 -12.12 -20.34
CA GLN A 55 -16.33 -12.10 -20.29
C GLN A 55 -16.80 -10.64 -20.30
N LYS A 56 -17.88 -10.33 -21.04
CA LYS A 56 -18.52 -9.00 -20.99
C LYS A 56 -19.15 -8.82 -19.62
N VAL A 57 -18.46 -8.11 -18.76
CA VAL A 57 -18.81 -7.98 -17.35
C VAL A 57 -19.75 -6.80 -17.17
N LYS A 58 -21.00 -7.08 -16.78
CA LYS A 58 -21.85 -6.04 -16.22
C LYS A 58 -21.32 -5.75 -14.82
N LEU A 59 -20.62 -4.61 -14.66
CA LEU A 59 -19.97 -4.20 -13.41
C LEU A 59 -20.96 -4.21 -12.21
N ARG A 60 -22.20 -3.77 -12.46
CA ARG A 60 -23.24 -3.57 -11.43
C ARG A 60 -23.59 -4.82 -10.60
N PRO A 61 -24.00 -5.96 -11.18
CA PRO A 61 -24.36 -7.16 -10.40
C PRO A 61 -23.19 -7.78 -9.63
N ILE A 62 -21.96 -7.63 -10.14
CA ILE A 62 -20.75 -8.14 -9.47
C ILE A 62 -20.38 -7.23 -8.31
N LEU A 63 -20.37 -5.91 -8.51
CA LEU A 63 -20.19 -4.95 -7.42
C LEU A 63 -21.26 -5.13 -6.34
N TYR A 64 -22.52 -5.35 -6.71
CA TYR A 64 -23.59 -5.57 -5.74
C TYR A 64 -23.35 -6.81 -4.88
N LYS A 65 -23.03 -7.96 -5.50
CA LYS A 65 -22.69 -9.17 -4.74
C LYS A 65 -21.47 -8.94 -3.85
N THR A 66 -20.41 -8.33 -4.37
CA THR A 66 -19.18 -8.04 -3.63
C THR A 66 -19.43 -7.14 -2.44
N VAL A 67 -20.16 -6.03 -2.61
CA VAL A 67 -20.51 -5.10 -1.53
C VAL A 67 -21.39 -5.76 -0.48
N THR A 68 -22.22 -6.73 -0.85
CA THR A 68 -23.11 -7.43 0.10
C THR A 68 -22.36 -8.44 0.97
N TYR A 69 -21.33 -9.10 0.44
CA TYR A 69 -20.49 -10.05 1.20
C TYR A 69 -19.28 -9.40 1.89
N LEU A 70 -18.97 -8.15 1.56
CA LEU A 70 -17.84 -7.42 2.12
C LEU A 70 -17.87 -7.27 3.65
N PRO A 71 -19.01 -6.92 4.28
CA PRO A 71 -19.08 -6.74 5.73
C PRO A 71 -18.84 -8.05 6.48
N THR A 72 -19.35 -9.17 5.97
CA THR A 72 -19.13 -10.49 6.56
C THR A 72 -17.69 -10.96 6.38
N LEU A 73 -17.07 -10.69 5.23
CA LEU A 73 -15.64 -10.94 5.02
C LEU A 73 -14.80 -10.09 5.97
N PHE A 74 -15.16 -8.82 6.19
CA PHE A 74 -14.46 -7.93 7.09
C PHE A 74 -14.44 -8.49 8.51
N THR A 75 -15.58 -8.91 9.08
CA THR A 75 -15.65 -9.40 10.47
C THR A 75 -14.76 -10.63 10.73
N TYR A 76 -14.77 -11.64 9.85
CA TYR A 76 -13.98 -12.86 10.06
C TYR A 76 -12.50 -12.73 9.66
N CYS A 77 -12.16 -11.72 8.86
CA CYS A 77 -10.83 -11.54 8.30
C CYS A 77 -10.07 -10.35 8.93
N LEU A 78 -10.77 -9.49 9.70
CA LEU A 78 -10.24 -8.24 10.26
C LEU A 78 -8.89 -8.40 10.99
N PRO A 79 -8.72 -9.34 11.93
CA PRO A 79 -7.47 -9.43 12.68
C PRO A 79 -6.29 -9.84 11.79
N GLY A 80 -6.57 -10.70 10.81
CA GLY A 80 -5.58 -11.12 9.82
C GLY A 80 -5.24 -10.01 8.83
N PHE A 81 -6.23 -9.22 8.43
CA PHE A 81 -6.03 -8.08 7.55
C PHE A 81 -5.24 -6.96 8.22
N ILE A 82 -5.45 -6.71 9.52
CA ILE A 82 -4.61 -5.79 10.31
C ILE A 82 -3.16 -6.28 10.31
N LEU A 83 -2.93 -7.57 10.61
CA LEU A 83 -1.58 -8.15 10.59
C LEU A 83 -0.93 -8.01 9.21
N TYR A 84 -1.69 -8.28 8.15
CA TYR A 84 -1.24 -8.11 6.77
C TYR A 84 -0.87 -6.65 6.47
N ALA A 85 -1.73 -5.69 6.85
CA ALA A 85 -1.46 -4.27 6.65
C ALA A 85 -0.19 -3.83 7.40
N VAL A 86 -0.02 -4.23 8.66
CA VAL A 86 1.17 -3.91 9.47
C VAL A 86 2.45 -4.47 8.84
N VAL A 87 2.41 -5.69 8.30
CA VAL A 87 3.56 -6.31 7.61
C VAL A 87 3.85 -5.61 6.27
N LEU A 88 2.84 -5.07 5.61
CA LEU A 88 2.97 -4.36 4.34
C LEU A 88 3.52 -2.93 4.51
N LEU A 89 3.17 -2.24 5.60
CA LEU A 89 3.53 -0.84 5.87
C LEU A 89 5.01 -0.50 5.66
N PRO A 90 5.99 -1.29 6.15
CA PRO A 90 7.41 -0.96 5.97
C PRO A 90 7.85 -0.96 4.51
N LEU A 91 7.18 -1.71 3.63
CA LEU A 91 7.50 -1.75 2.20
C LEU A 91 6.81 -0.65 1.40
N LEU A 92 5.65 -0.16 1.83
CA LEU A 92 4.92 0.90 1.12
C LEU A 92 5.70 2.22 1.10
N ASN A 93 6.53 2.46 2.13
CA ASN A 93 7.43 3.63 2.17
C ASN A 93 8.58 3.57 1.13
N LEU A 94 8.75 2.47 0.38
CA LEU A 94 9.81 2.30 -0.63
C LEU A 94 9.37 2.74 -2.05
N GLY A 95 8.55 3.79 -2.17
CA GLY A 95 8.31 4.44 -3.47
C GLY A 95 6.86 4.71 -3.86
N TYR A 96 5.88 4.55 -2.97
CA TYR A 96 4.48 4.93 -3.25
C TYR A 96 3.92 5.88 -2.19
N GLU A 97 3.81 7.15 -2.55
CA GLU A 97 3.01 8.13 -1.81
C GLU A 97 1.53 7.84 -2.10
N THR A 98 0.77 7.41 -1.10
CA THR A 98 -0.70 7.25 -1.24
C THR A 98 -1.38 8.36 -0.47
N ALA A 99 -2.47 8.92 -1.01
CA ALA A 99 -3.20 10.00 -0.36
C ALA A 99 -3.79 9.62 1.02
N LEU A 100 -3.89 8.32 1.32
CA LEU A 100 -4.55 7.79 2.52
C LEU A 100 -3.58 7.26 3.58
N ILE A 101 -2.31 7.00 3.25
CA ILE A 101 -1.32 6.46 4.20
C ILE A 101 -0.20 7.49 4.38
N PRO A 102 -0.06 8.12 5.55
CA PRO A 102 1.06 9.03 5.82
C PRO A 102 2.38 8.26 5.78
N GLN A 103 3.41 8.89 5.21
CA GLN A 103 4.74 8.33 5.11
C GLN A 103 5.35 8.18 6.51
N ILE A 104 5.40 6.95 7.02
CA ILE A 104 6.05 6.67 8.30
C ILE A 104 7.55 6.54 8.02
N GLN A 105 8.25 7.68 8.01
CA GLN A 105 9.70 7.70 7.89
C GLN A 105 10.33 7.29 9.23
N ILE A 106 11.24 6.32 9.20
CA ILE A 106 12.06 6.00 10.38
C ILE A 106 12.98 7.21 10.61
N PRO A 107 12.96 7.86 11.78
CA PRO A 107 13.77 9.04 12.04
C PRO A 107 15.27 8.76 11.82
N ASN A 108 15.96 9.73 11.21
CA ASN A 108 17.38 9.63 10.87
C ASN A 108 18.30 9.29 12.05
N PHE A 109 17.87 9.58 13.28
CA PHE A 109 18.61 9.21 14.48
C PHE A 109 18.71 7.69 14.66
N ILE A 110 17.60 6.97 14.45
CA ILE A 110 17.52 5.51 14.64
C ILE A 110 18.30 4.80 13.53
N THR A 111 18.06 5.20 12.28
CA THR A 111 18.80 4.64 11.14
C THR A 111 20.27 5.00 11.22
N GLY A 112 20.60 6.26 11.51
CA GLY A 112 21.98 6.72 11.65
C GLY A 112 22.77 5.95 12.71
N GLU A 113 22.16 5.62 13.85
CA GLU A 113 22.82 4.83 14.89
C GLU A 113 23.02 3.36 14.47
N LEU A 114 22.03 2.76 13.81
CA LEU A 114 22.14 1.41 13.25
C LEU A 114 23.24 1.32 12.18
N PHE A 115 23.37 2.32 11.32
CA PHE A 115 24.36 2.33 10.24
C PHE A 115 25.79 2.57 10.71
N LYS A 116 26.02 3.03 11.95
CA LYS A 116 27.38 3.18 12.52
C LYS A 116 28.05 1.86 12.87
N THR A 117 27.27 0.81 13.14
CA THR A 117 27.79 -0.49 13.55
C THR A 117 27.51 -1.55 12.48
N THR A 118 28.47 -2.43 12.20
CA THR A 118 28.27 -3.53 11.25
C THR A 118 27.12 -4.45 11.67
N MET A 119 26.95 -4.69 12.98
CA MET A 119 25.82 -5.45 13.51
C MET A 119 24.47 -4.75 13.31
N GLY A 120 24.41 -3.42 13.49
CA GLY A 120 23.21 -2.63 13.24
C GLY A 120 22.81 -2.62 11.76
N GLN A 121 23.79 -2.53 10.85
CA GLN A 121 23.55 -2.66 9.40
C GLN A 121 23.00 -4.05 9.04
N VAL A 122 23.62 -5.12 9.53
CA VAL A 122 23.15 -6.50 9.28
C VAL A 122 21.75 -6.71 9.84
N GLY A 123 21.47 -6.20 11.05
CA GLY A 123 20.14 -6.25 11.66
C GLY A 123 19.09 -5.51 10.82
N TYR A 124 19.43 -4.33 10.32
CA TYR A 124 18.56 -3.53 9.44
C TYR A 124 18.20 -4.30 8.16
N TYR A 125 19.19 -4.80 7.42
CA TYR A 125 18.93 -5.55 6.18
C TYR A 125 18.19 -6.86 6.44
N THR A 126 18.50 -7.56 7.53
CA THR A 126 17.82 -8.80 7.91
C THR A 126 16.36 -8.54 8.24
N PHE A 127 16.05 -7.46 8.97
CA PHE A 127 14.67 -7.07 9.26
C PHE A 127 13.88 -6.83 7.97
N PHE A 128 14.39 -6.01 7.06
CA PHE A 128 13.73 -5.75 5.77
C PHE A 128 13.62 -6.99 4.90
N ALA A 129 14.62 -7.89 4.91
CA ALA A 129 14.56 -9.16 4.20
C ALA A 129 13.45 -10.08 4.74
N VAL A 130 13.28 -10.15 6.06
CA VAL A 130 12.18 -10.92 6.69
C VAL A 130 10.82 -10.31 6.33
N VAL A 131 10.68 -8.99 6.40
CA VAL A 131 9.45 -8.29 6.01
C VAL A 131 9.13 -8.52 4.53
N ALA A 132 10.12 -8.41 3.64
CA ALA A 132 9.97 -8.69 2.21
C ALA A 132 9.54 -10.15 1.96
N TYR A 133 10.16 -11.11 2.66
CA TYR A 133 9.78 -12.52 2.57
C TYR A 133 8.34 -12.78 3.04
N LEU A 134 7.92 -12.17 4.15
CA LEU A 134 6.55 -12.29 4.65
C LEU A 134 5.52 -11.71 3.66
N ASN A 135 5.82 -10.55 3.08
CA ASN A 135 4.97 -9.94 2.05
C ASN A 135 4.88 -10.82 0.80
N LEU A 136 6.01 -11.33 0.31
CA LEU A 136 6.02 -12.25 -0.82
C LEU A 136 5.21 -13.52 -0.52
N ARG A 137 5.35 -14.08 0.68
CA ARG A 137 4.59 -15.26 1.13
C ARG A 137 3.08 -14.99 1.20
N TRP A 138 2.68 -13.76 1.54
CA TRP A 138 1.27 -13.38 1.71
C TRP A 138 0.69 -12.59 0.54
N ILE A 139 1.40 -12.50 -0.59
CA ILE A 139 1.00 -11.72 -1.76
C ILE A 139 -0.38 -12.12 -2.31
N PHE A 140 -0.78 -13.40 -2.19
CA PHE A 140 -2.06 -13.90 -2.68
C PHE A 140 -3.15 -13.98 -1.60
N VAL A 141 -2.89 -13.51 -0.38
CA VAL A 141 -3.89 -13.64 0.70
C VAL A 141 -5.14 -12.85 0.38
N LEU A 142 -5.00 -11.59 -0.03
CA LEU A 142 -6.14 -10.75 -0.42
C LEU A 142 -6.96 -11.36 -1.57
N PRO A 143 -6.38 -11.74 -2.72
CA PRO A 143 -7.16 -12.33 -3.79
C PRO A 143 -7.81 -13.65 -3.39
N ILE A 144 -7.17 -14.49 -2.56
CA ILE A 144 -7.79 -15.74 -2.09
C ILE A 144 -8.96 -15.45 -1.14
N VAL A 145 -8.84 -14.49 -0.23
CA VAL A 145 -9.92 -14.09 0.67
C VAL A 145 -11.12 -13.56 -0.12
N VAL A 146 -10.87 -12.67 -1.09
CA VAL A 146 -11.91 -12.01 -1.88
C VAL A 146 -12.59 -12.98 -2.84
N LEU A 147 -11.83 -13.85 -3.52
CA LEU A 147 -12.36 -14.75 -4.55
C LEU A 147 -12.92 -16.06 -3.97
N GLU A 148 -12.28 -16.64 -2.96
CA GLU A 148 -12.69 -17.93 -2.38
C GLU A 148 -13.52 -17.80 -1.11
N GLN A 149 -13.68 -16.59 -0.56
CA GLN A 149 -14.46 -16.32 0.66
C GLN A 149 -14.02 -17.17 1.87
N LYS A 150 -12.71 -17.40 1.98
CA LYS A 150 -12.10 -18.21 3.05
C LYS A 150 -11.57 -17.34 4.18
N PRO A 151 -11.54 -17.85 5.42
CA PRO A 151 -10.96 -17.11 6.54
C PRO A 151 -9.46 -16.87 6.29
N PHE A 152 -8.94 -15.76 6.84
CA PHE A 152 -7.56 -15.31 6.64
C PHE A 152 -6.52 -16.43 6.81
N ARG A 153 -6.65 -17.23 7.87
CA ARG A 153 -5.69 -18.30 8.19
C ARG A 153 -5.59 -19.35 7.09
N THR A 154 -6.71 -19.72 6.50
CA THR A 154 -6.75 -20.69 5.39
C THR A 154 -6.19 -20.06 4.12
N ALA A 155 -6.51 -18.80 3.86
CA ALA A 155 -5.95 -18.05 2.73
C ALA A 155 -4.42 -17.86 2.86
N ALA A 156 -3.91 -17.55 4.05
CA ALA A 156 -2.49 -17.39 4.34
C ALA A 156 -1.69 -18.68 4.12
N ARG A 157 -2.24 -19.82 4.56
CA ARG A 157 -1.62 -21.13 4.28
C ARG A 157 -1.60 -21.42 2.78
N LYS A 158 -2.72 -21.21 2.10
CA LYS A 158 -2.83 -21.46 0.65
C LYS A 158 -1.91 -20.54 -0.15
N SER A 159 -1.84 -19.26 0.20
CA SER A 159 -0.89 -18.29 -0.38
C SER A 159 0.54 -18.79 -0.23
N ALA A 160 0.94 -19.21 0.98
CA ALA A 160 2.29 -19.71 1.22
C ALA A 160 2.63 -20.94 0.36
N THR A 161 1.70 -21.88 0.20
CA THR A 161 1.89 -23.05 -0.67
C THR A 161 2.04 -22.64 -2.13
N LEU A 162 1.16 -21.77 -2.63
CA LEU A 162 1.22 -21.29 -4.02
C LEU A 162 2.53 -20.56 -4.33
N VAL A 163 2.98 -19.69 -3.42
CA VAL A 163 4.25 -18.97 -3.57
C VAL A 163 5.43 -19.94 -3.50
N LYS A 164 5.40 -20.95 -2.63
CA LYS A 164 6.47 -21.94 -2.54
C LYS A 164 6.57 -22.79 -3.82
N GLU A 165 5.45 -23.22 -4.38
CA GLU A 165 5.42 -24.05 -5.61
C GLU A 165 5.79 -23.25 -6.86
N SER A 166 5.50 -21.94 -6.89
CA SER A 166 5.69 -21.09 -8.05
C SER A 166 6.65 -19.92 -7.82
N PHE A 167 7.56 -20.04 -6.85
CA PHE A 167 8.40 -18.95 -6.36
C PHE A 167 9.10 -18.18 -7.48
N PHE A 168 9.78 -18.89 -8.39
CA PHE A 168 10.48 -18.26 -9.52
C PHE A 168 9.55 -17.56 -10.50
N LYS A 169 8.33 -18.09 -10.72
CA LYS A 169 7.34 -17.44 -11.59
C LYS A 169 6.82 -16.16 -10.95
N VAL A 170 6.52 -16.18 -9.65
CA VAL A 170 6.08 -15.00 -8.90
C VAL A 170 7.18 -13.95 -8.88
N LEU A 171 8.42 -14.36 -8.61
CA LEU A 171 9.57 -13.47 -8.58
C LEU A 171 9.82 -12.83 -9.95
N PHE A 172 9.83 -13.63 -11.03
CA PHE A 172 10.02 -13.11 -12.38
C PHE A 172 8.89 -12.15 -12.79
N PHE A 173 7.65 -12.48 -12.43
CA PHE A 173 6.50 -11.60 -12.65
C PHE A 173 6.66 -10.26 -11.90
N LEU A 174 7.08 -10.29 -10.63
CA LEU A 174 7.32 -9.08 -9.85
C LEU A 174 8.45 -8.22 -10.42
N VAL A 175 9.58 -8.84 -10.78
CA VAL A 175 10.70 -8.14 -11.41
C VAL A 175 10.26 -7.52 -12.73
N GLY A 176 9.55 -8.26 -13.58
CA GLY A 176 9.00 -7.74 -14.83
C GLY A 176 8.02 -6.58 -14.62
N PHE A 177 7.18 -6.66 -13.58
CA PHE A 177 6.25 -5.60 -13.22
C PHE A 177 6.99 -4.31 -12.79
N PHE A 178 8.00 -4.41 -11.92
CA PHE A 178 8.82 -3.25 -11.53
C PHE A 178 9.61 -2.67 -12.70
N ILE A 179 10.15 -3.51 -13.58
CA ILE A 179 10.81 -3.04 -14.81
C ILE A 179 9.82 -2.28 -15.70
N SER A 180 8.61 -2.81 -15.89
CA SER A 180 7.57 -2.15 -16.69
C SER A 180 7.22 -0.77 -16.12
N ILE A 181 7.09 -0.66 -14.80
CA ILE A 181 6.84 0.62 -14.13
C ILE A 181 8.02 1.57 -14.35
N GLY A 182 9.25 1.08 -14.18
CA GLY A 182 10.47 1.87 -14.39
C GLY A 182 10.57 2.43 -15.82
N ILE A 183 10.20 1.63 -16.83
CA ILE A 183 10.15 2.08 -18.23
C ILE A 183 9.14 3.21 -18.40
N VAL A 184 7.93 3.08 -17.84
CA VAL A 184 6.90 4.11 -17.91
C VAL A 184 7.40 5.42 -17.28
N TYR A 185 7.95 5.37 -16.07
CA TYR A 185 8.54 6.55 -15.43
C TYR A 185 9.69 7.15 -16.24
N GLY A 186 10.55 6.32 -16.84
CA GLY A 186 11.62 6.76 -17.72
C GLY A 186 11.10 7.51 -18.95
N VAL A 187 10.03 7.02 -19.57
CA VAL A 187 9.38 7.70 -20.71
C VAL A 187 8.79 9.05 -20.30
N PHE A 188 8.05 9.10 -19.18
CA PHE A 188 7.48 10.36 -18.69
C PHE A 188 8.56 11.37 -18.31
N PHE A 189 9.64 10.93 -17.66
CA PHE A 189 10.77 11.78 -17.32
C PHE A 189 11.48 12.30 -18.56
N GLY A 190 11.69 11.46 -19.58
CA GLY A 190 12.24 11.87 -20.87
C GLY A 190 11.37 12.92 -21.56
N MET A 191 10.05 12.72 -21.58
CA MET A 191 9.10 13.69 -22.14
C MET A 191 9.16 15.03 -21.39
N TYR A 192 9.24 14.99 -20.06
CA TYR A 192 9.38 16.19 -19.24
C TYR A 192 10.67 16.97 -19.56
N LEU A 193 11.81 16.28 -19.70
CA LEU A 193 13.07 16.90 -20.09
C LEU A 193 13.03 17.51 -21.50
N LEU A 194 12.38 16.84 -22.45
CA LEU A 194 12.17 17.38 -23.80
C LEU A 194 11.31 18.66 -23.78
N CYS A 195 10.26 18.69 -22.95
CA CYS A 195 9.46 19.90 -22.76
C CYS A 195 10.28 21.05 -22.18
N LEU A 196 11.11 20.79 -21.16
CA LEU A 196 11.99 21.82 -20.58
C LEU A 196 13.02 22.31 -21.59
N TRP A 197 13.62 21.40 -22.37
CA TRP A 197 14.56 21.75 -23.41
C TRP A 197 13.90 22.62 -24.50
N GLY A 198 12.68 22.25 -24.94
CA GLY A 198 11.91 23.07 -25.87
C GLY A 198 11.54 24.45 -25.32
N MET A 199 11.22 24.55 -24.03
CA MET A 199 10.99 25.85 -23.38
C MET A 199 12.28 26.69 -23.28
N TYR A 200 13.42 26.06 -22.96
CA TYR A 200 14.72 26.73 -22.94
C TYR A 200 15.07 27.29 -24.31
N GLU A 201 14.90 26.49 -25.37
CA GLU A 201 15.19 26.93 -26.74
C GLU A 201 14.26 28.08 -27.18
N PHE A 202 12.98 28.00 -26.81
CA PHE A 202 12.01 29.07 -27.08
C PHE A 202 12.30 30.37 -26.30
N THR A 203 12.85 30.27 -25.08
CA THR A 203 13.15 31.44 -24.23
C THR A 203 14.56 32.00 -24.42
N ASN A 204 15.49 31.23 -24.99
CA ASN A 204 16.87 31.65 -25.25
C ASN A 204 17.34 31.41 -26.71
N PRO A 205 16.66 31.96 -27.73
CA PRO A 205 16.97 31.69 -29.14
C PRO A 205 18.31 32.29 -29.64
N GLN A 206 19.02 33.09 -28.83
CA GLN A 206 20.32 33.69 -29.18
C GLN A 206 21.47 33.34 -28.22
N GLY A 207 21.26 32.44 -27.25
CA GLY A 207 22.33 32.01 -26.32
C GLY A 207 22.82 33.11 -25.35
N THR A 208 21.99 34.12 -25.07
CA THR A 208 22.36 35.30 -24.27
C THR A 208 22.28 35.10 -22.75
N PHE A 209 21.61 34.04 -22.29
CA PHE A 209 21.64 33.62 -20.89
C PHE A 209 22.68 32.51 -20.71
N ALA A 210 23.87 32.90 -20.28
CA ALA A 210 24.93 32.04 -19.73
C ALA A 210 25.27 32.54 -18.33
#